data_AF-A0A920HF84-F1
#
_entry.id   AF-A0A920HF84-F1
#
_cell.length_a   1.000
_cell.length_b   1.000
_cell.length_c   1.000
_cell.angle_alpha   90.00
_cell.angle_beta   90.00
_cell.angle_gamma   90.00
#
_symmetry.space_group_name_H-M   'P 1'
#
loop_
_entity.id
_entity.type
_entity.pdbx_description
1 polymer ?
#
loop_
_entity_poly.entity_id
_entity_poly.type
_entity_poly.pdbx_seq_one_letter_code
_entity_poly.pdbx_strand_id
1 'polypeptide(L)'
;MTINLSVPQTMQELRPRITVIGVGGAGCNAVNNMIDANLEGVDFLVANTDGQSLAHSMAPRKIQLGTSLTGGLGAGSKPEMGRKAAEESLDEVLAELADSHMVFITAGMGGGTGTGAAPVIARAAKERGILTVGVITKPFDFEGKRRMEQADAGVEALQAYVDTLIVIPNQNLFRLANERTTLADTFHMADAVLHQGVCG
;
A
#
# COMPACT_ATOMS: atom_id res chain seq x y z
N MET A 1 21.09 36.52 -42.57
CA MET A 1 20.44 35.19 -42.56
C MET A 1 20.39 34.72 -41.12
N THR A 2 19.21 34.77 -40.52
CA THR A 2 18.98 34.33 -39.14
C THR A 2 18.65 32.84 -39.17
N ILE A 3 19.51 32.03 -38.57
CA ILE A 3 19.28 30.59 -38.44
C ILE A 3 18.29 30.41 -37.29
N ASN A 4 17.04 30.06 -37.61
CA ASN A 4 16.07 29.61 -36.61
C ASN A 4 16.45 28.20 -36.16
N LEU A 5 17.11 28.11 -35.01
CA LEU A 5 17.35 26.84 -34.34
C LEU A 5 16.05 26.44 -33.63
N SER A 6 15.22 25.61 -34.27
CA SER A 6 14.16 24.89 -33.57
C SER A 6 14.82 23.78 -32.75
N VAL A 7 14.80 23.91 -31.42
CA VAL A 7 15.18 22.83 -30.51
C VAL A 7 14.28 21.62 -30.80
N PRO A 8 14.81 20.42 -31.09
CA PRO A 8 13.98 19.24 -31.28
C PRO A 8 13.22 18.97 -29.99
N GLN A 9 11.89 18.99 -30.05
CA GLN A 9 11.01 18.60 -28.94
C GLN A 9 10.97 17.07 -28.79
N THR A 10 12.13 16.47 -28.55
CA THR A 10 12.27 15.03 -28.29
C THR A 10 13.05 14.77 -27.01
N MET A 11 12.79 15.57 -25.98
CA MET A 11 12.90 15.06 -24.61
C MET A 11 11.54 14.47 -24.28
N GLN A 12 11.36 13.19 -24.60
CA GLN A 12 10.33 12.39 -23.97
C GLN A 12 10.69 12.42 -22.48
N GLU A 13 10.00 13.24 -21.68
CA GLU A 13 10.20 13.27 -20.22
C GLU A 13 9.97 11.84 -19.73
N LEU A 14 11.06 11.12 -19.43
CA LEU A 14 11.01 9.79 -18.82
C LEU A 14 10.52 9.99 -17.39
N ARG A 15 9.20 10.13 -17.23
CA ARG A 15 8.58 10.16 -15.91
C ARG A 15 8.60 8.74 -15.35
N PRO A 16 9.22 8.50 -14.19
CA PRO A 16 9.20 7.18 -13.58
C PRO A 16 7.75 6.78 -13.31
N ARG A 17 7.37 5.56 -13.71
CA ARG A 17 6.07 4.99 -13.37
C ARG A 17 6.07 4.58 -11.91
N ILE A 18 5.20 5.21 -11.13
CA ILE A 18 5.03 4.96 -9.70
C ILE A 18 3.70 4.24 -9.50
N THR A 19 3.72 3.11 -8.82
CA THR A 19 2.50 2.36 -8.47
C THR A 19 2.29 2.38 -6.97
N VAL A 20 1.09 2.73 -6.52
CA VAL A 20 0.67 2.58 -5.13
C VAL A 20 -0.18 1.32 -5.02
N ILE A 21 0.28 0.35 -4.22
CA ILE A 21 -0.46 -0.88 -3.92
C ILE A 21 -1.01 -0.87 -2.49
N GLY A 22 -2.34 -0.89 -2.37
CA GLY A 22 -3.05 -1.04 -1.12
C GLY A 22 -3.31 -2.51 -0.77
N VAL A 23 -2.72 -3.00 0.31
CA VAL A 23 -2.80 -4.41 0.72
C VAL A 23 -3.71 -4.58 1.95
N GLY A 24 -4.72 -5.43 1.80
CA GLY A 24 -5.73 -5.67 2.84
C GLY A 24 -6.72 -4.51 3.00
N GLY A 25 -7.63 -4.61 3.97
CA GLY A 25 -8.71 -3.62 4.14
C GLY A 25 -8.22 -2.20 4.42
N ALA A 26 -7.26 -2.04 5.33
CA ALA A 26 -6.68 -0.73 5.63
C ALA A 26 -5.93 -0.13 4.44
N GLY A 27 -5.18 -0.95 3.68
CA GLY A 27 -4.51 -0.49 2.46
C GLY A 27 -5.51 -0.09 1.36
N CYS A 28 -6.61 -0.84 1.20
CA CYS A 28 -7.70 -0.48 0.28
C CYS A 28 -8.33 0.87 0.65
N ASN A 29 -8.56 1.10 1.95
CA ASN A 29 -9.11 2.37 2.44
C ASN A 29 -8.15 3.53 2.19
N ALA A 30 -6.85 3.35 2.47
CA ALA A 30 -5.84 4.37 2.21
C ALA A 30 -5.79 4.74 0.72
N VAL A 31 -5.82 3.75 -0.19
CA VAL A 31 -5.87 3.99 -1.64
C VAL A 31 -7.14 4.74 -2.04
N ASN A 32 -8.30 4.37 -1.50
CA ASN A 32 -9.54 5.10 -1.76
C ASN A 32 -9.42 6.58 -1.35
N ASN A 33 -8.86 6.85 -0.17
CA ASN A 33 -8.67 8.23 0.30
C ASN A 33 -7.70 9.03 -0.57
N MET A 34 -6.65 8.40 -1.12
CA MET A 34 -5.75 9.03 -2.09
C MET A 34 -6.46 9.37 -3.41
N ILE A 35 -7.35 8.49 -3.88
CA ILE A 35 -8.17 8.73 -5.07
C ILE A 35 -9.14 9.88 -4.84
N ASP A 36 -9.84 9.90 -3.70
CA ASP A 36 -10.75 11.00 -3.33
C ASP A 36 -10.02 12.34 -3.18
N ALA A 37 -8.77 12.31 -2.72
CA ALA A 37 -7.89 13.48 -2.65
C ALA A 37 -7.35 13.94 -4.01
N ASN A 38 -7.69 13.26 -5.11
CA ASN A 38 -7.18 13.50 -6.46
C ASN A 38 -5.64 13.46 -6.53
N LEU A 39 -5.01 12.47 -5.89
CA LEU A 39 -3.58 12.24 -6.06
C LEU A 39 -3.28 11.81 -7.50
N GLU A 40 -2.56 12.65 -8.24
CA GLU A 40 -2.16 12.43 -9.64
C GLU A 40 -0.73 11.87 -9.74
N GLY A 41 -0.41 11.29 -10.91
CA GLY A 41 0.95 10.85 -11.22
C GLY A 41 1.33 9.46 -10.69
N VAL A 42 0.37 8.73 -10.12
CA VAL A 42 0.57 7.35 -9.63
C VAL A 42 -0.50 6.41 -10.18
N ASP A 43 -0.12 5.17 -10.41
CA ASP A 43 -1.04 4.08 -10.75
C ASP A 43 -1.53 3.42 -9.45
N PHE A 44 -2.86 3.31 -9.28
CA PHE A 44 -3.43 2.66 -8.10
C PHE A 44 -3.76 1.18 -8.36
N LEU A 45 -3.33 0.34 -7.42
CA LEU A 45 -3.62 -1.08 -7.35
C LEU A 45 -4.08 -1.44 -5.94
N VAL A 46 -5.07 -2.33 -5.81
CA VAL A 46 -5.42 -2.91 -4.50
C VAL A 46 -5.37 -4.42 -4.55
N ALA A 47 -4.94 -5.02 -3.44
CA ALA A 47 -4.83 -6.46 -3.28
C ALA A 47 -5.43 -6.88 -1.93
N ASN A 48 -6.46 -7.72 -1.94
CA ASN A 48 -7.10 -8.17 -0.72
C ASN A 48 -7.66 -9.60 -0.84
N THR A 49 -7.76 -10.30 0.28
CA THR A 49 -8.39 -11.63 0.34
C THR A 49 -9.90 -11.56 0.52
N ASP A 50 -10.42 -10.40 0.94
CA ASP A 50 -11.84 -10.14 1.08
C ASP A 50 -12.39 -9.51 -0.20
N GLY A 51 -13.24 -10.27 -0.90
CA GLY A 51 -13.87 -9.83 -2.15
C GLY A 51 -14.89 -8.72 -1.96
N GLN A 52 -15.54 -8.62 -0.79
CA GLN A 52 -16.46 -7.52 -0.50
C GLN A 52 -15.67 -6.20 -0.39
N SER A 53 -14.55 -6.21 0.34
CA SER A 53 -13.67 -5.06 0.44
C SER A 53 -13.15 -4.60 -0.95
N LEU A 54 -12.80 -5.53 -1.85
CA LEU A 54 -12.37 -5.19 -3.22
C LEU A 54 -13.49 -4.60 -4.07
N ALA A 55 -14.72 -5.11 -3.95
CA ALA A 55 -15.85 -4.59 -4.69
C ALA A 55 -16.10 -3.09 -4.40
N HIS A 56 -15.87 -2.67 -3.15
CA HIS A 56 -16.02 -1.27 -2.71
C HIS A 56 -14.78 -0.39 -2.97
N SER A 57 -13.67 -0.95 -3.43
CA SER A 57 -12.49 -0.14 -3.77
C SER A 57 -12.74 0.72 -5.01
N MET A 58 -12.25 1.95 -5.00
CA MET A 58 -12.30 2.88 -6.13
C MET A 58 -11.10 2.72 -7.08
N ALA A 59 -10.11 1.91 -6.70
CA ALA A 59 -8.94 1.68 -7.53
C ALA A 59 -9.33 1.01 -8.85
N PRO A 60 -8.74 1.44 -9.99
CA PRO A 60 -9.04 0.87 -11.30
C PRO A 60 -8.55 -0.57 -11.43
N ARG A 61 -7.50 -0.94 -10.69
CA ARG A 61 -6.86 -2.25 -10.73
C ARG A 61 -7.02 -2.94 -9.39
N LYS A 62 -7.51 -4.18 -9.41
CA LYS A 62 -7.92 -4.92 -8.22
C LYS A 62 -7.50 -6.37 -8.36
N ILE A 63 -6.86 -6.91 -7.32
CA ILE A 63 -6.43 -8.31 -7.27
C ILE A 63 -7.06 -8.97 -6.04
N GLN A 64 -7.73 -10.10 -6.29
CA GLN A 64 -8.22 -10.94 -5.22
C GLN A 64 -7.16 -11.97 -4.84
N LEU A 65 -6.61 -11.82 -3.65
CA LEU A 65 -5.58 -12.69 -3.12
C LEU A 65 -6.17 -14.01 -2.62
N GLY A 66 -5.55 -15.13 -3.00
CA GLY A 66 -5.86 -16.44 -2.45
C GLY A 66 -7.31 -16.85 -2.66
N THR A 67 -7.83 -16.70 -3.88
CA THR A 67 -9.21 -17.04 -4.23
C THR A 67 -9.53 -18.50 -3.90
N SER A 68 -8.58 -19.41 -4.11
CA SER A 68 -8.75 -20.83 -3.79
C SER A 68 -8.69 -21.10 -2.28
N LEU A 69 -7.84 -20.36 -1.56
CA LEU A 69 -7.62 -20.55 -0.12
C LEU A 69 -8.70 -19.93 0.77
N THR A 70 -9.26 -18.79 0.37
CA THR A 70 -10.13 -17.97 1.22
C THR A 70 -11.58 -17.96 0.76
N GLY A 71 -11.84 -18.33 -0.51
CA GLY A 71 -13.16 -18.18 -1.12
C GLY A 71 -13.65 -16.73 -1.14
N GLY A 72 -12.76 -15.75 -1.01
CA GLY A 72 -13.12 -14.33 -0.93
C GLY A 72 -13.63 -13.85 0.42
N LEU A 73 -13.53 -14.66 1.48
CA LEU A 73 -14.02 -14.33 2.83
C LEU A 73 -12.97 -13.64 3.72
N GLY A 74 -11.77 -13.40 3.19
CA GLY A 74 -10.68 -12.79 3.93
C GLY A 74 -9.80 -13.76 4.73
N ALA A 75 -8.69 -13.23 5.26
CA ALA A 75 -7.68 -14.01 5.99
C ALA A 75 -8.02 -14.29 7.47
N GLY A 76 -9.16 -13.81 7.99
CA GLY A 76 -9.63 -14.07 9.36
C GLY A 76 -8.65 -13.65 10.47
N SER A 77 -7.95 -12.52 10.28
CA SER A 77 -6.91 -12.01 11.21
C SER A 77 -5.76 -13.00 11.49
N LYS A 78 -5.46 -13.86 10.52
CA LYS A 78 -4.32 -14.79 10.53
C LYS A 78 -3.28 -14.33 9.49
N PRO A 79 -2.13 -13.77 9.90
CA PRO A 79 -1.08 -13.36 8.98
C PRO A 79 -0.61 -14.49 8.05
N GLU A 80 -0.51 -15.71 8.58
CA GLU A 80 -0.17 -16.91 7.80
C GLU A 80 -1.10 -17.17 6.62
N MET A 81 -2.41 -16.91 6.78
CA MET A 81 -3.37 -17.03 5.68
C MET A 81 -3.16 -15.93 4.64
N GLY A 82 -2.88 -14.70 5.09
CA GLY A 82 -2.57 -13.57 4.20
C GLY A 82 -1.30 -13.83 3.38
N ARG A 83 -0.26 -14.40 4.00
CA ARG A 83 0.98 -14.79 3.33
C ARG A 83 0.75 -15.81 2.23
N LYS A 84 0.09 -16.94 2.56
CA LYS A 84 -0.20 -18.00 1.57
C LYS A 84 -1.09 -17.51 0.43
N ALA A 85 -2.06 -16.65 0.74
CA ALA A 85 -2.91 -16.03 -0.27
C ALA A 85 -2.13 -15.12 -1.23
N ALA A 86 -1.14 -14.39 -0.72
CA ALA A 86 -0.25 -13.58 -1.55
C ALA A 86 0.69 -14.44 -2.40
N GLU A 87 1.19 -15.54 -1.86
CA GLU A 87 2.02 -16.50 -2.61
C GLU A 87 1.22 -17.17 -3.75
N GLU A 88 -0.04 -17.54 -3.52
CA GLU A 88 -0.93 -18.08 -4.56
C GLU A 88 -1.13 -17.10 -5.74
N SER A 89 -1.34 -15.82 -5.42
CA SER A 89 -1.67 -14.77 -6.41
C SER A 89 -0.45 -13.93 -6.82
N LEU A 90 0.78 -14.37 -6.51
CA LEU A 90 1.97 -13.53 -6.65
C LEU A 90 2.25 -13.16 -8.11
N ASP A 91 2.07 -14.10 -9.03
CA ASP A 91 2.31 -13.87 -10.45
C ASP A 91 1.37 -12.80 -11.02
N GLU A 92 0.12 -12.76 -10.56
CA GLU A 92 -0.86 -11.73 -10.94
C GLU A 92 -0.45 -10.35 -10.43
N VAL A 93 -0.06 -10.26 -9.14
CA VAL A 93 0.46 -9.00 -8.56
C VAL A 93 1.68 -8.51 -9.32
N LEU A 94 2.59 -9.40 -9.66
CA LEU A 94 3.82 -9.05 -10.37
C LEU A 94 3.60 -8.67 -11.84
N ALA A 95 2.60 -9.24 -12.50
CA ALA A 95 2.20 -8.82 -13.84
C ALA A 95 1.71 -7.37 -13.82
N GLU A 96 0.90 -7.01 -12.81
CA GLU A 96 0.45 -5.64 -12.60
C GLU A 96 1.63 -4.70 -12.25
N LEU A 97 2.62 -5.15 -11.48
CA LEU A 97 3.77 -4.31 -11.12
C LEU A 97 4.86 -4.21 -12.21
N ALA A 98 4.77 -4.98 -13.30
CA ALA A 98 5.89 -5.20 -14.24
C ALA A 98 6.52 -3.92 -14.83
N ASP A 99 5.73 -2.89 -15.09
CA ASP A 99 6.21 -1.63 -15.65
C ASP A 99 6.54 -0.54 -14.61
N SER A 100 6.45 -0.88 -13.33
CA SER A 100 6.67 0.09 -12.24
C SER A 100 8.16 0.25 -11.99
N HIS A 101 8.62 1.50 -11.92
CA HIS A 101 9.99 1.81 -11.50
C HIS A 101 10.07 1.91 -9.97
N MET A 102 8.97 2.32 -9.35
CA MET A 102 8.83 2.47 -7.91
C MET A 102 7.46 1.96 -7.48
N VAL A 103 7.41 1.28 -6.33
CA VAL A 103 6.18 0.82 -5.72
C VAL A 103 6.08 1.28 -4.26
N PHE A 104 4.93 1.86 -3.92
CA PHE A 104 4.54 2.18 -2.56
C PHE A 104 3.57 1.11 -2.05
N ILE A 105 3.98 0.38 -1.03
CA ILE A 105 3.15 -0.65 -0.40
C ILE A 105 2.50 -0.05 0.83
N THR A 106 1.19 0.17 0.77
CA THR A 106 0.40 0.66 1.90
C THR A 106 -0.42 -0.45 2.54
N ALA A 107 -0.29 -0.63 3.85
CA ALA A 107 -0.97 -1.68 4.59
C ALA A 107 -1.16 -1.32 6.07
N GLY A 108 -2.27 -1.79 6.65
CA GLY A 108 -2.48 -1.79 8.09
C GLY A 108 -1.93 -3.07 8.73
N MET A 109 -1.01 -2.91 9.67
CA MET A 109 -0.38 -4.02 10.38
C MET A 109 -1.25 -4.51 11.54
N GLY A 110 -1.06 -5.78 11.91
CA GLY A 110 -1.82 -6.47 12.96
C GLY A 110 -3.09 -7.16 12.48
N GLY A 111 -3.48 -6.98 11.21
CA GLY A 111 -4.53 -7.77 10.57
C GLY A 111 -4.02 -9.13 10.03
N GLY A 112 -4.83 -9.79 9.21
CA GLY A 112 -4.43 -11.01 8.50
C GLY A 112 -3.76 -10.69 7.15
N THR A 113 -4.52 -10.08 6.24
CA THR A 113 -4.07 -9.83 4.87
C THR A 113 -2.88 -8.88 4.80
N GLY A 114 -3.01 -7.65 5.32
CA GLY A 114 -1.93 -6.65 5.25
C GLY A 114 -0.62 -7.16 5.85
N THR A 115 -0.69 -7.65 7.09
CA THR A 115 0.46 -8.18 7.84
C THR A 115 1.18 -9.33 7.13
N GLY A 116 0.43 -10.25 6.52
CA GLY A 116 1.00 -11.44 5.88
C GLY A 116 1.39 -11.26 4.42
N ALA A 117 0.59 -10.51 3.66
CA ALA A 117 0.74 -10.36 2.22
C ALA A 117 1.75 -9.26 1.86
N ALA A 118 1.78 -8.15 2.60
CA ALA A 118 2.64 -7.02 2.26
C ALA A 118 4.14 -7.40 2.18
N PRO A 119 4.71 -8.19 3.13
CA PRO A 119 6.11 -8.63 3.02
C PRO A 119 6.39 -9.50 1.78
N VAL A 120 5.44 -10.35 1.38
CA VAL A 120 5.58 -11.22 0.18
C VAL A 120 5.64 -10.38 -1.08
N ILE A 121 4.74 -9.41 -1.20
CA ILE A 121 4.67 -8.49 -2.35
C ILE A 121 5.94 -7.63 -2.39
N ALA A 122 6.38 -7.09 -1.25
CA ALA A 122 7.59 -6.29 -1.14
C ALA A 122 8.83 -7.06 -1.60
N ARG A 123 8.99 -8.30 -1.12
CA ARG A 123 10.10 -9.17 -1.51
C ARG A 123 10.14 -9.35 -3.02
N ALA A 124 8.99 -9.70 -3.62
CA ALA A 124 8.91 -9.98 -5.04
C ALA A 124 9.13 -8.74 -5.91
N ALA A 125 8.65 -7.57 -5.47
CA ALA A 125 8.93 -6.30 -6.14
C ALA A 125 10.43 -5.95 -6.10
N LYS A 126 11.06 -6.10 -4.93
CA LYS A 126 12.49 -5.86 -4.75
C LYS A 126 13.37 -6.81 -5.56
N GLU A 127 13.01 -8.09 -5.64
CA GLU A 127 13.68 -9.10 -6.47
C GLU A 127 13.65 -8.75 -7.98
N ARG A 128 12.64 -7.98 -8.42
CA ARG A 128 12.54 -7.46 -9.78
C ARG A 128 13.23 -6.11 -10.00
N GLY A 129 13.91 -5.58 -8.99
CA GLY A 129 14.63 -4.31 -9.06
C GLY A 129 13.73 -3.07 -9.02
N ILE A 130 12.49 -3.21 -8.54
CA ILE A 130 11.57 -2.08 -8.34
C ILE A 130 11.94 -1.41 -7.02
N LEU A 131 12.13 -0.08 -7.02
CA LEU A 131 12.36 0.68 -5.79
C LEU A 131 11.13 0.55 -4.88
N THR A 132 11.28 -0.08 -3.72
CA THR A 132 10.16 -0.51 -2.91
C THR A 132 10.10 0.26 -1.60
N VAL A 133 9.04 1.04 -1.40
CA VAL A 133 8.80 1.80 -0.17
C VAL A 133 7.58 1.24 0.55
N GLY A 134 7.74 0.83 1.80
CA GLY A 134 6.63 0.43 2.66
C GLY A 134 6.12 1.61 3.47
N VAL A 135 4.82 1.89 3.43
CA VAL A 135 4.20 2.88 4.32
C VAL A 135 3.05 2.23 5.06
N ILE A 136 3.22 2.00 6.35
CA ILE A 136 2.32 1.13 7.11
C ILE A 136 1.83 1.79 8.38
N THR A 137 0.67 1.34 8.86
CA THR A 137 0.13 1.80 10.14
C THR A 137 0.21 0.71 11.19
N LYS A 138 0.63 1.07 12.42
CA LYS A 138 0.49 0.18 13.59
C LYS A 138 -0.86 0.42 14.27
N PRO A 139 -1.52 -0.63 14.80
CA PRO A 139 -2.84 -0.53 15.41
C PRO A 139 -2.82 0.35 16.67
N PHE A 140 -3.99 0.76 17.14
CA PHE A 140 -4.10 1.44 18.44
C PHE A 140 -3.91 0.44 19.59
N ASP A 141 -3.43 0.92 20.75
CA ASP A 141 -3.24 0.09 21.94
C ASP A 141 -4.55 -0.59 22.40
N PHE A 142 -5.69 0.09 22.20
CA PHE A 142 -7.00 -0.44 22.56
C PHE A 142 -7.49 -1.59 21.65
N GLU A 143 -6.89 -1.79 20.48
CA GLU A 143 -7.26 -2.90 19.58
C GLU A 143 -6.74 -4.26 20.08
N GLY A 144 -5.95 -4.25 21.16
CA GLY A 144 -5.55 -5.43 21.91
C GLY A 144 -4.12 -5.89 21.63
N LYS A 145 -3.51 -6.47 22.66
CA LYS A 145 -2.10 -6.89 22.67
C LYS A 145 -1.74 -7.83 21.51
N ARG A 146 -2.60 -8.81 21.22
CA ARG A 146 -2.38 -9.77 20.11
C ARG A 146 -2.26 -9.07 18.77
N ARG A 147 -3.04 -8.02 18.53
CA ARG A 147 -3.01 -7.25 17.28
C ARG A 147 -1.70 -6.48 17.15
N MET A 148 -1.24 -5.88 18.25
CA MET A 148 0.06 -5.19 18.30
C MET A 148 1.23 -6.16 18.08
N GLU A 149 1.23 -7.33 18.73
CA GLU A 149 2.28 -8.35 18.55
C GLU A 149 2.35 -8.83 17.08
N GLN A 150 1.19 -9.05 16.45
CA GLN A 150 1.12 -9.37 15.02
C GLN A 150 1.63 -8.22 14.15
N ALA A 151 1.35 -6.97 14.54
CA ALA A 151 1.84 -5.80 13.81
C ALA A 151 3.36 -5.69 13.90
N ASP A 152 3.94 -5.86 15.08
CA ASP A 152 5.40 -5.80 15.28
C ASP A 152 6.12 -6.87 14.44
N ALA A 153 5.62 -8.10 14.45
CA ALA A 153 6.16 -9.18 13.62
C ALA A 153 6.04 -8.89 12.11
N GLY A 154 4.91 -8.31 11.68
CA GLY A 154 4.70 -7.92 10.28
C GLY A 154 5.62 -6.77 9.84
N VAL A 155 5.87 -5.81 10.73
CA VAL A 155 6.80 -4.69 10.49
C VAL A 155 8.23 -5.21 10.33
N GLU A 156 8.68 -6.09 11.23
CA GLU A 156 10.00 -6.70 11.15
C GLU A 156 10.17 -7.49 9.84
N ALA A 157 9.17 -8.29 9.47
CA ALA A 157 9.18 -9.05 8.23
C ALA A 157 9.21 -8.14 6.98
N LEU A 158 8.42 -7.05 6.98
CA LEU A 158 8.39 -6.12 5.85
C LEU A 158 9.71 -5.35 5.71
N GLN A 159 10.33 -4.96 6.83
CA GLN A 159 11.58 -4.19 6.85
C GLN A 159 12.72 -4.88 6.10
N ALA A 160 12.76 -6.21 6.12
CA ALA A 160 13.77 -6.99 5.38
C ALA A 160 13.64 -6.85 3.85
N TYR A 161 12.47 -6.47 3.35
CA TYR A 161 12.11 -6.55 1.92
C TYR A 161 11.77 -5.21 1.27
N VAL A 162 11.88 -4.11 1.99
CA VAL A 162 11.72 -2.76 1.43
C VAL A 162 13.05 -2.02 1.44
N ASP A 163 13.18 -0.99 0.61
CA ASP A 163 14.33 -0.07 0.62
C ASP A 163 14.15 1.03 1.65
N THR A 164 12.91 1.42 1.91
CA THR A 164 12.53 2.36 2.97
C THR A 164 11.23 1.91 3.61
N LEU A 165 11.15 1.99 4.94
CA LEU A 165 9.95 1.67 5.70
C LEU A 165 9.52 2.88 6.54
N ILE A 166 8.32 3.39 6.27
CA ILE A 166 7.67 4.45 7.03
C ILE A 166 6.61 3.79 7.91
N VAL A 167 6.78 3.90 9.22
CA VAL A 167 5.87 3.34 10.21
C VAL A 167 5.08 4.46 10.87
N ILE A 168 3.77 4.47 10.68
CA ILE A 168 2.86 5.44 11.26
C ILE A 168 2.16 4.77 12.45
N PRO A 169 2.49 5.11 13.71
CA PRO A 169 1.76 4.60 14.85
C PRO A 169 0.40 5.30 14.95
N ASN A 170 -0.69 4.54 14.92
CA ASN A 170 -2.04 5.12 15.02
C ASN A 170 -2.22 5.95 16.31
N GLN A 171 -1.47 5.66 17.36
CA GLN A 171 -1.49 6.45 18.59
C GLN A 171 -1.15 7.94 18.37
N ASN A 172 -0.31 8.26 17.39
CA ASN A 172 0.04 9.64 17.06
C ASN A 172 -1.10 10.39 16.36
N LEU A 173 -2.05 9.66 15.76
CA LEU A 173 -3.23 10.26 15.14
C LEU A 173 -4.04 11.03 16.21
N PHE A 174 -4.25 10.47 17.40
CA PHE A 174 -4.92 11.18 18.50
C PHE A 174 -4.19 12.44 18.96
N ARG A 175 -2.85 12.44 18.93
CA ARG A 175 -2.06 13.59 19.37
C ARG A 175 -2.13 14.76 18.38
N LEU A 176 -2.39 14.46 17.11
CA LEU A 176 -2.60 15.42 16.03
C LEU A 176 -4.08 15.92 15.97
N ALA A 177 -5.00 15.26 16.69
CA ALA A 177 -6.44 15.56 16.67
C ALA A 177 -6.88 16.71 17.60
N ASN A 178 -6.00 17.27 18.43
CA ASN A 178 -6.29 18.44 19.27
C ASN A 178 -5.82 19.69 18.50
N GLU A 179 -6.65 20.40 17.74
CA GLU A 179 -7.64 21.36 18.27
C GLU A 179 -8.94 21.51 17.43
N ARG A 180 -9.17 20.72 16.37
CA ARG A 180 -10.41 20.85 15.57
C ARG A 180 -10.74 19.69 14.63
N THR A 181 -10.25 18.48 14.91
CA THR A 181 -10.26 17.37 13.94
C THR A 181 -11.02 16.16 14.48
N THR A 182 -11.96 15.66 13.68
CA THR A 182 -12.78 14.47 13.93
C THR A 182 -12.00 13.17 13.67
N LEU A 183 -12.54 12.03 14.09
CA LEU A 183 -11.92 10.70 13.86
C LEU A 183 -11.69 10.39 12.36
N ALA A 184 -12.48 11.01 11.47
CA ALA A 184 -12.29 10.94 10.02
C ALA A 184 -11.04 11.72 9.58
N ASP A 185 -10.80 12.89 10.15
CA ASP A 185 -9.63 13.73 9.84
C ASP A 185 -8.31 13.08 10.26
N THR A 186 -8.35 12.16 11.23
CA THR A 186 -7.16 11.43 11.68
C THR A 186 -6.73 10.35 10.68
N PHE A 187 -7.67 9.79 9.91
CA PHE A 187 -7.32 8.97 8.75
C PHE A 187 -6.78 9.85 7.61
N HIS A 188 -7.43 10.99 7.33
CA HIS A 188 -6.93 11.95 6.33
C HIS A 188 -5.51 12.46 6.60
N MET A 189 -5.08 12.59 7.86
CA MET A 189 -3.70 12.97 8.20
C MET A 189 -2.69 11.83 8.00
N ALA A 190 -3.07 10.58 8.29
CA ALA A 190 -2.24 9.42 7.92
C ALA A 190 -2.07 9.36 6.39
N ASP A 191 -3.14 9.64 5.66
CA ASP A 191 -3.16 9.71 4.20
C ASP A 191 -2.39 10.93 3.64
N ALA A 192 -2.36 12.06 4.36
CA ALA A 192 -1.55 13.22 4.00
C ALA A 192 -0.05 12.96 4.21
N VAL A 193 0.33 12.17 5.22
CA VAL A 193 1.72 11.72 5.42
C VAL A 193 2.12 10.71 4.35
N LEU A 194 1.20 9.81 3.97
CA LEU A 194 1.37 8.93 2.81
C LEU A 194 1.55 9.76 1.51
N HIS A 195 0.71 10.78 1.29
CA HIS A 195 0.81 11.69 0.16
C HIS A 195 2.14 12.46 0.15
N GLN A 196 2.61 12.96 1.29
CA GLN A 196 3.94 13.61 1.38
C GLN A 196 5.10 12.64 1.14
N GLY A 197 4.96 11.37 1.52
CA GLY A 197 5.96 10.33 1.23
C GLY A 197 6.00 9.90 -0.23
N VAL A 198 4.90 10.07 -0.97
CA VAL A 198 4.76 9.70 -2.39
C VAL A 198 5.06 10.86 -3.34
N CYS A 199 4.72 12.10 -2.97
CA CYS A 199 4.91 13.31 -3.78
C CYS A 199 6.20 14.10 -3.45
N GLY A 200 7.00 13.64 -2.47
CA GLY A 200 8.24 14.28 -2.05
C GLY A 200 9.42 13.98 -2.97
#